data_AF-Q0Q4H0-F1
#
_entry.id   AF-Q0Q4H0-F1
#
_cell.length_a   1.000
_cell.length_b   1.000
_cell.length_c   1.000
_cell.angle_alpha   90.00
_cell.angle_beta   90.00
_cell.angle_gamma   90.00
#
_symmetry.space_group_name_H-M   'P 1'
#
loop_
_entity.id
_entity.type
_entity.pdbx_description
1 polymer ?
#
loop_
_entity_poly.entity_id
_entity_poly.type
_entity_poly.pdbx_seq_one_letter_code
_entity_poly.pdbx_strand_id
1 'polypeptide(L)'
;NMVRAQKIQALDTGTARYGVTKFSDLTEEEFRTIYLNPLLQEEPGRKMRLAKSVSSLPPPEWDWRKKGAVTKVKDQGMCGSCWAFSVTGNVEGQWFLKQGTLLSLSEQELLDCDKVDKGCMGGLPSNAYSA
;
A
#
# COMPACT_ATOMS: atom_id res chain seq x y z
N ASN A 1 6.56 18.64 15.07
CA ASN A 1 6.44 18.37 13.61
C ASN A 1 6.59 19.58 12.71
N MET A 2 5.92 20.72 12.98
CA MET A 2 5.97 21.89 12.08
C MET A 2 7.38 22.43 11.80
N VAL A 3 8.22 22.56 12.84
CA VAL A 3 9.63 22.98 12.68
C VAL A 3 10.41 22.00 11.80
N ARG A 4 10.17 20.69 11.96
CA ARG A 4 10.80 19.64 11.14
C ARG A 4 10.36 19.76 9.68
N ALA A 5 9.06 19.92 9.42
CA ALA A 5 8.53 20.09 8.07
C ALA A 5 9.09 21.34 7.37
N GLN A 6 9.17 22.48 8.07
CA GLN A 6 9.77 23.71 7.55
C GLN A 6 11.27 23.52 7.21
N LYS A 7 12.03 22.87 8.10
CA LYS A 7 13.44 22.59 7.86
C LYS A 7 13.64 21.71 6.62
N ILE A 8 12.84 20.66 6.47
CA ILE A 8 12.93 19.77 5.30
C ILE A 8 12.51 20.53 4.04
N GLN A 9 11.43 21.32 4.07
CA GLN A 9 11.00 22.12 2.93
C GLN A 9 12.08 23.09 2.45
N ALA A 10 12.83 23.71 3.36
CA ALA A 10 13.91 24.64 3.01
C ALA A 10 15.14 23.93 2.40
N LEU A 11 15.33 22.64 2.70
CA LEU A 11 16.41 21.83 2.15
C LEU A 11 16.02 21.09 0.87
N ASP A 12 14.73 20.98 0.55
CA ASP A 12 14.25 20.30 -0.64
C ASP A 12 14.62 21.07 -1.91
N THR A 13 15.11 20.35 -2.91
CA THR A 13 15.57 20.91 -4.20
C THR A 13 14.46 20.95 -5.26
N GLY A 14 13.19 20.91 -4.85
CA GLY A 14 12.03 20.89 -5.74
C GLY A 14 11.53 19.48 -6.08
N THR A 15 11.89 18.48 -5.25
CA THR A 15 11.45 17.09 -5.41
C THR A 15 10.18 16.75 -4.64
N ALA A 16 9.89 17.50 -3.58
CA ALA A 16 8.72 17.28 -2.75
C ALA A 16 8.23 18.57 -2.07
N ARG A 17 6.96 18.57 -1.64
CA ARG A 17 6.38 19.62 -0.82
C ARG A 17 6.11 19.09 0.58
N TYR A 18 6.68 19.74 1.59
CA TYR A 18 6.52 19.41 2.99
C TYR A 18 5.68 20.48 3.69
N GLY A 19 4.77 20.05 4.55
CA GLY A 19 3.85 20.96 5.22
C GLY A 19 2.86 20.22 6.12
N VAL A 20 1.80 20.93 6.52
CA VAL A 20 0.73 20.37 7.36
C VAL A 20 0.00 19.26 6.62
N THR A 21 -0.24 18.16 7.32
CA THR A 21 -1.04 17.01 6.90
C THR A 21 -1.94 16.57 8.05
N LYS A 22 -2.86 15.62 7.81
CA LYS A 22 -3.71 15.02 8.86
C LYS A 22 -2.95 14.27 9.96
N PHE A 23 -1.63 14.16 9.84
CA PHE A 23 -0.75 13.46 10.79
C PHE A 23 0.18 14.42 11.54
N SER A 24 0.03 15.74 11.36
CA SER A 24 1.00 16.72 11.86
C SER A 24 0.99 16.89 13.38
N ASP A 25 -0.04 16.43 14.06
CA ASP A 25 -0.19 16.42 15.52
C ASP A 25 0.36 15.14 16.18
N LEU A 26 0.60 14.08 15.40
CA LEU A 26 1.10 12.81 15.91
C LEU A 26 2.61 12.80 16.09
N THR A 27 3.08 12.25 17.20
CA THR A 27 4.48 11.83 17.33
C THR A 27 4.81 10.72 16.32
N GLU A 28 6.10 10.52 16.07
CA GLU A 28 6.57 9.44 15.18
C GLU A 28 6.14 8.06 15.70
N GLU A 29 6.10 7.90 17.03
CA GLU A 29 5.67 6.66 17.68
C GLU A 29 4.16 6.45 17.54
N GLU A 30 3.34 7.47 17.81
CA GLU A 30 1.88 7.37 17.59
C GLU A 30 1.57 7.03 16.13
N PHE A 31 2.24 7.69 15.17
CA PHE A 31 2.06 7.39 13.76
C PHE A 31 2.45 5.93 13.44
N ARG A 32 3.57 5.46 13.98
CA ARG A 32 4.04 4.07 13.81
C ARG A 32 3.03 3.07 14.37
N THR A 33 2.55 3.27 15.59
CA THR A 33 1.60 2.35 16.25
C THR A 33 0.24 2.34 15.57
N ILE A 34 -0.24 3.49 15.08
CA ILE A 34 -1.61 3.62 14.55
C ILE A 34 -1.70 3.22 13.07
N TYR A 35 -0.72 3.56 12.25
CA TYR A 35 -0.82 3.46 10.78
C TYR A 35 0.13 2.45 10.13
N LEU A 36 1.19 2.02 10.81
CA LEU A 36 2.14 1.08 10.22
C LEU A 36 1.81 -0.37 10.59
N ASN A 37 2.25 -1.29 9.74
CA ASN A 37 2.12 -2.71 9.96
C ASN A 37 3.42 -3.26 10.56
N PRO A 38 3.40 -3.74 11.81
CA PRO A 38 4.61 -4.17 12.50
C PRO A 38 5.22 -5.44 11.88
N LEU A 39 4.42 -6.31 11.26
CA LEU A 39 4.88 -7.62 10.78
C LEU A 39 5.75 -7.55 9.52
N LEU A 40 5.73 -6.44 8.77
CA LEU A 40 6.52 -6.30 7.54
C LEU A 40 8.04 -6.27 7.79
N GLN A 41 8.49 -5.98 9.02
CA GLN A 41 9.92 -5.97 9.35
C GLN A 41 10.43 -7.30 9.91
N GLU A 42 9.54 -8.17 10.37
CA GLU A 42 9.90 -9.30 11.23
C GLU A 42 9.85 -10.64 10.50
N GLU A 43 8.95 -10.81 9.54
CA GLU A 43 8.65 -12.13 8.97
C GLU A 43 8.97 -12.20 7.47
N PRO A 44 9.85 -13.11 7.02
CA PRO A 44 10.03 -13.37 5.60
C PRO A 44 8.74 -14.01 5.08
N GLY A 45 7.90 -13.20 4.43
CA GLY A 45 6.64 -13.65 3.87
C GLY A 45 6.79 -14.85 2.93
N ARG A 46 5.66 -15.49 2.62
CA ARG A 46 5.62 -16.67 1.75
C ARG A 46 6.31 -16.38 0.42
N LYS A 47 7.22 -17.27 0.00
CA LYS A 47 7.88 -17.18 -1.30
C LYS A 47 6.83 -17.14 -2.41
N MET A 48 6.80 -16.03 -3.15
CA MET A 48 5.93 -15.89 -4.32
C MET A 48 6.59 -16.48 -5.56
N ARG A 49 5.77 -16.99 -6.48
CA ARG A 49 6.24 -17.45 -7.79
C ARG A 49 6.77 -16.26 -8.57
N LEU A 50 7.99 -16.39 -9.10
CA LEU A 50 8.58 -15.38 -9.95
C LEU A 50 7.77 -15.19 -11.24
N ALA A 51 7.62 -13.94 -11.67
CA ALA A 51 7.05 -13.63 -12.96
C ALA A 51 7.95 -14.15 -14.08
N LYS A 52 7.34 -14.48 -15.24
CA LYS A 52 8.12 -14.82 -16.43
C LYS A 52 8.93 -13.60 -16.85
N SER A 53 10.20 -13.81 -17.16
CA SER A 53 11.04 -12.76 -17.73
C SER A 53 10.46 -12.30 -19.06
N VAL A 54 10.45 -10.98 -19.27
CA VAL A 54 10.05 -10.36 -20.53
C VAL A 54 11.33 -9.82 -21.18
N SER A 55 11.57 -10.17 -22.44
CA SER A 55 12.81 -9.80 -23.16
C SER A 55 12.78 -8.39 -23.75
N SER A 56 11.62 -7.73 -23.78
CA SER A 56 11.47 -6.39 -24.34
C SER A 56 11.85 -5.31 -23.32
N LEU A 57 12.47 -4.24 -23.80
CA LEU A 57 12.71 -3.04 -23.00
C LEU A 57 11.37 -2.43 -22.55
N PRO A 58 11.23 -2.05 -21.27
CA PRO A 58 10.05 -1.34 -20.81
C PRO A 58 9.99 0.07 -21.44
N PRO A 59 8.79 0.65 -21.58
CA PRO A 59 8.67 2.03 -22.00
C PRO A 59 9.33 2.98 -20.97
N PRO A 60 9.80 4.16 -21.40
CA PRO A 60 10.44 5.12 -20.49
C PRO A 60 9.50 5.63 -19.40
N GLU A 61 8.19 5.63 -19.65
CA GLU A 61 7.16 5.99 -18.68
C GLU A 61 5.98 5.03 -18.73
N TRP A 62 5.46 4.66 -17.56
CA TRP A 62 4.27 3.83 -17.43
C TRP A 62 3.45 4.22 -16.21
N ASP A 63 2.14 4.42 -16.41
CA ASP A 63 1.23 4.80 -15.34
C ASP A 63 -0.10 4.06 -15.50
N TRP A 64 -0.35 3.08 -14.63
CA TRP A 64 -1.59 2.28 -14.62
C TRP A 64 -2.84 3.11 -14.35
N ARG A 65 -2.73 4.26 -13.69
CA ARG A 65 -3.86 5.18 -13.44
C ARG A 65 -4.38 5.75 -14.76
N LYS A 66 -3.46 6.14 -15.66
CA LYS A 66 -3.80 6.62 -17.02
C LYS A 66 -4.40 5.53 -17.91
N LYS A 67 -4.27 4.26 -17.52
CA LYS A 67 -4.84 3.10 -18.21
C LYS A 67 -6.17 2.64 -17.63
N GLY A 68 -6.66 3.25 -16.55
CA GLY A 68 -7.91 2.86 -15.88
C GLY A 68 -7.79 1.64 -14.98
N ALA A 69 -6.58 1.17 -14.67
CA ALA A 69 -6.33 -0.05 -13.90
C ALA A 69 -6.13 0.20 -12.39
N VAL A 70 -6.47 1.40 -11.89
CA VAL A 70 -6.24 1.80 -10.50
C VAL A 70 -7.48 2.51 -9.97
N THR A 71 -7.96 2.06 -8.82
CA THR A 71 -9.11 2.66 -8.12
C THR A 71 -8.75 4.01 -7.48
N LYS A 72 -9.74 4.68 -6.88
CA LYS A 72 -9.47 5.90 -6.09
C LYS A 72 -8.63 5.54 -4.87
N VAL A 73 -7.87 6.53 -4.37
CA VAL A 73 -7.15 6.41 -3.11
C VAL A 73 -8.15 6.09 -1.99
N LYS A 74 -7.83 5.08 -1.18
CA LYS A 74 -8.61 4.65 -0.02
C LYS A 74 -7.88 5.02 1.29
N ASP A 75 -8.55 4.86 2.44
CA ASP A 75 -8.01 5.16 3.77
C ASP A 75 -8.11 3.93 4.67
N GLN A 76 -6.96 3.43 5.16
CA GLN A 76 -6.92 2.27 6.06
C GLN A 76 -7.41 2.61 7.48
N GLY A 77 -7.49 3.89 7.83
CA GLY A 77 -7.82 4.35 9.17
C GLY A 77 -6.76 3.96 10.21
N MET A 78 -7.20 3.81 11.46
CA MET A 78 -6.35 3.45 12.61
C MET A 78 -6.20 1.93 12.74
N CYS A 79 -5.72 1.28 11.68
CA CYS A 79 -5.64 -0.17 11.57
C CYS A 79 -4.40 -0.53 10.74
N GLY A 80 -3.62 -1.53 11.18
CA GLY A 80 -2.44 -2.05 10.48
C GLY A 80 -2.77 -2.89 9.24
N SER A 81 -3.81 -2.54 8.49
CA SER A 81 -4.38 -3.30 7.37
C SER A 81 -3.75 -3.00 6.01
N CYS A 82 -2.63 -2.27 5.95
CA CYS A 82 -2.00 -1.90 4.68
C CYS A 82 -1.65 -3.11 3.79
N TRP A 83 -1.46 -4.30 4.39
CA TRP A 83 -1.26 -5.56 3.67
C TRP A 83 -2.49 -5.94 2.82
N ALA A 84 -3.70 -5.78 3.38
CA ALA A 84 -4.96 -6.05 2.69
C ALA A 84 -5.21 -5.04 1.57
N PHE A 85 -4.96 -3.75 1.82
CA PHE A 85 -5.02 -2.69 0.78
C PHE A 85 -4.02 -2.92 -0.36
N SER A 86 -2.80 -3.37 -0.02
CA SER A 86 -1.79 -3.68 -1.03
C SER A 86 -2.22 -4.82 -1.97
N VAL A 87 -2.86 -5.86 -1.42
CA VAL A 87 -3.25 -7.04 -2.20
C VAL A 87 -4.51 -6.78 -2.99
N THR A 88 -5.53 -6.20 -2.38
CA THR A 88 -6.76 -5.81 -3.09
C THR A 88 -6.45 -4.89 -4.26
N GLY A 89 -5.63 -3.84 -4.08
CA GLY A 89 -5.23 -2.95 -5.19
C GLY A 89 -4.51 -3.69 -6.34
N ASN A 90 -3.71 -4.71 -6.04
CA ASN A 90 -3.11 -5.55 -7.09
C ASN A 90 -4.16 -6.38 -7.83
N VAL A 91 -5.06 -7.05 -7.08
CA VAL A 91 -6.12 -7.89 -7.65
C VAL A 91 -7.09 -7.07 -8.48
N GLU A 92 -7.47 -5.87 -8.05
CA GLU A 92 -8.27 -4.91 -8.81
C GLU A 92 -7.63 -4.59 -10.17
N GLY A 93 -6.32 -4.30 -10.18
CA GLY A 93 -5.57 -4.03 -11.40
C GLY A 93 -5.48 -5.25 -12.34
N GLN A 94 -5.18 -6.43 -11.80
CA GLN A 94 -5.16 -7.67 -12.59
C GLN A 94 -6.54 -8.03 -13.15
N TRP A 95 -7.59 -7.80 -12.37
CA TRP A 95 -8.97 -8.00 -12.80
C TRP A 95 -9.33 -7.07 -13.95
N PHE A 96 -9.00 -5.78 -13.85
CA PHE A 96 -9.19 -4.82 -14.93
C PHE A 96 -8.48 -5.25 -16.21
N LEU A 97 -7.23 -5.72 -16.14
CA LEU A 97 -6.49 -6.17 -17.32
C LEU A 97 -7.11 -7.41 -17.98
N LYS A 98 -7.70 -8.29 -17.17
CA LYS A 98 -8.33 -9.52 -17.68
C LYS A 98 -9.74 -9.29 -18.22
N GLN A 99 -10.52 -8.43 -17.57
CA GLN A 99 -11.96 -8.30 -17.81
C GLN A 99 -12.37 -6.96 -18.43
N GLY A 100 -11.47 -5.97 -18.47
CA GLY A 100 -11.72 -4.63 -18.98
C GLY A 100 -12.58 -3.74 -18.07
N THR A 101 -13.02 -4.24 -16.91
CA THR A 101 -13.85 -3.49 -15.95
C THR A 101 -13.11 -3.34 -14.63
N LEU A 102 -13.02 -2.11 -14.12
CA LEU A 102 -12.36 -1.83 -12.84
C LEU A 102 -13.38 -1.99 -11.72
N LEU A 103 -13.04 -2.83 -10.73
CA LEU A 103 -13.83 -3.02 -9.52
C LEU A 103 -13.08 -2.43 -8.32
N SER A 104 -13.83 -1.98 -7.32
CA SER A 104 -13.30 -1.72 -5.99
C SER A 104 -13.63 -2.91 -5.11
N LEU A 105 -12.62 -3.69 -4.73
CA LEU A 105 -12.75 -4.90 -3.92
C LEU A 105 -12.72 -4.59 -2.42
N SER A 106 -13.05 -5.59 -1.60
CA SER A 106 -13.19 -5.48 -0.15
C SER A 106 -11.89 -5.82 0.57
N GLU A 107 -11.24 -4.82 1.17
CA GLU A 107 -10.16 -5.05 2.13
C GLU A 107 -10.66 -5.73 3.42
N GLN A 108 -11.92 -5.47 3.79
CA GLN A 108 -12.52 -6.02 5.01
C GLN A 108 -12.69 -7.54 4.93
N GLU A 109 -12.91 -8.09 3.74
CA GLU A 109 -12.96 -9.55 3.55
C GLU A 109 -11.64 -10.20 3.97
N LEU A 110 -10.49 -9.63 3.58
CA LEU A 110 -9.19 -10.13 4.02
C LEU A 110 -9.01 -9.94 5.54
N LEU A 111 -9.43 -8.81 6.09
CA LEU A 111 -9.34 -8.55 7.53
C LEU A 111 -10.13 -9.57 8.38
N ASP A 112 -11.30 -9.99 7.92
CA ASP A 112 -12.21 -10.86 8.67
C ASP A 112 -11.97 -12.35 8.40
N CYS A 113 -11.60 -12.69 7.17
CA CYS A 113 -11.57 -14.07 6.69
C CYS A 113 -10.17 -14.69 6.65
N ASP A 114 -9.10 -13.90 6.44
CA ASP A 114 -7.74 -14.42 6.48
C ASP A 114 -7.41 -14.93 7.89
N LYS A 115 -7.09 -16.23 7.99
CA LYS A 115 -6.77 -16.89 9.27
C LYS A 115 -5.27 -17.00 9.54
N VAL A 116 -4.43 -16.57 8.60
CA VAL A 116 -2.97 -16.56 8.71
C VAL A 116 -2.50 -15.21 9.25
N ASP A 117 -3.04 -14.12 8.70
CA ASP A 117 -2.72 -12.76 9.14
C ASP A 117 -3.56 -12.33 10.35
N LYS A 118 -3.18 -11.21 10.98
CA LYS A 118 -3.71 -10.78 12.29
C LYS A 118 -4.64 -9.57 12.20
N GLY A 119 -5.34 -9.44 11.07
CA GLY A 119 -6.26 -8.34 10.82
C GLY A 119 -5.59 -6.96 10.98
N CYS A 120 -6.11 -6.14 11.88
CA CYS A 120 -5.55 -4.81 12.19
C CYS A 120 -4.22 -4.84 12.95
N MET A 121 -3.80 -5.98 13.51
CA MET A 121 -2.49 -6.12 14.16
C MET A 121 -1.36 -6.41 13.15
N GLY A 122 -1.68 -6.44 11.85
CA GLY A 122 -0.72 -6.63 10.78
C GLY A 122 -0.92 -7.94 10.01
N GLY A 123 -0.22 -8.03 8.89
CA GLY A 123 -0.26 -9.17 7.98
C GLY A 123 0.77 -9.03 6.87
N LEU A 124 0.94 -10.06 6.05
CA LEU A 124 1.90 -10.03 4.94
C LEU A 124 1.15 -10.14 3.62
N PRO A 125 1.37 -9.23 2.64
CA PRO A 125 0.72 -9.32 1.33
C PRO A 125 0.84 -10.70 0.65
N SER A 126 1.95 -11.41 0.88
CA SER A 126 2.15 -12.76 0.36
C SER A 126 1.17 -13.79 0.89
N ASN A 127 0.73 -13.64 2.14
CA ASN A 127 -0.21 -14.55 2.80
C ASN A 127 -1.61 -14.36 2.24
N ALA A 128 -2.03 -13.11 2.08
CA ALA A 128 -3.38 -12.77 1.62
C ALA A 128 -3.70 -13.27 0.19
N TYR A 129 -2.71 -13.48 -0.68
CA TYR A 129 -2.95 -14.14 -1.98
C TYR A 129 -3.34 -15.62 -1.86
N SER A 130 -3.14 -16.22 -0.68
CA SER A 130 -3.43 -17.62 -0.36
C SER A 130 -4.46 -17.77 0.76
N ALA A 131 -5.06 -16.66 1.21
CA ALA A 131 -6.08 -16.64 2.24
C ALA A 131 -7.37 -17.35 1.81
#